data_AF-A0A409YB50-F1
#
_entry.id   AF-A0A409YB50-F1
#
_cell.length_a   1.000
_cell.length_b   1.000
_cell.length_c   1.000
_cell.angle_alpha   90.00
_cell.angle_beta   90.00
_cell.angle_gamma   90.00
#
_symmetry.space_group_name_H-M   'P 1'
#
loop_
_entity.id
_entity.type
_entity.pdbx_description
1 polymer ?
#
loop_
_entity_poly.entity_id
_entity_poly.type
_entity_poly.pdbx_seq_one_letter_code
_entity_poly.pdbx_strand_id
1 'polypeptide(L)'
;MPGFWIKNGTDLKGLKVFVSAYTNGRDDWYDLQDDFKDYEKSHWNRNGWEVIVVKNPSTGERRGWYMQTLDAGALECTFMGFDQDLALELNMDR
;
A
#
# COMPACT_ATOMS: atom_id res chain seq x y z
N MET A 1 14.62 0.60 4.46
CA MET A 1 14.34 2.06 4.27
C MET A 1 12.99 2.40 4.87
N PRO A 2 12.71 3.63 5.37
CA PRO A 2 11.39 3.98 5.89
C PRO A 2 10.34 4.02 4.78
N GLY A 3 9.09 3.66 5.09
CA GLY A 3 8.03 3.66 4.08
C GLY A 3 6.95 2.62 4.31
N PHE A 4 6.18 2.38 3.25
CA PHE A 4 5.22 1.29 3.17
C PHE A 4 5.60 0.34 2.05
N TRP A 5 5.71 -0.94 2.37
CA TRP A 5 5.69 -2.01 1.39
C TRP A 5 4.25 -2.50 1.27
N ILE A 6 3.68 -2.52 0.07
CA ILE A 6 2.26 -2.86 -0.11
C ILE A 6 2.13 -3.96 -1.16
N LYS A 7 1.45 -5.06 -0.79
CA LYS A 7 1.16 -6.18 -1.71
C LYS A 7 -0.28 -6.65 -1.60
N ASN A 8 -0.72 -7.34 -2.64
CA ASN A 8 -1.94 -8.12 -2.69
C ASN A 8 -1.71 -9.50 -2.05
N GLY A 9 -2.46 -9.81 -0.99
CA GLY A 9 -2.49 -11.14 -0.38
C GLY A 9 -3.66 -12.01 -0.83
N THR A 10 -4.44 -11.55 -1.83
CA THR A 10 -5.64 -12.23 -2.31
C THR A 10 -5.47 -12.77 -3.72
N ASP A 11 -6.43 -13.59 -4.17
CA ASP A 11 -6.49 -14.06 -5.56
C ASP A 11 -7.12 -13.04 -6.54
N LEU A 12 -7.61 -11.89 -6.04
CA LEU A 12 -8.16 -10.84 -6.89
C LEU A 12 -7.06 -10.25 -7.77
N LYS A 13 -7.39 -9.97 -9.04
CA LYS A 13 -6.43 -9.45 -10.05
C LYS A 13 -6.83 -8.07 -10.55
N GLY A 14 -5.83 -7.33 -11.02
CA GLY A 14 -6.02 -5.97 -11.55
C GLY A 14 -6.36 -4.92 -10.49
N LEU A 15 -6.09 -5.21 -9.22
CA LEU A 15 -6.25 -4.25 -8.14
C LEU A 15 -5.29 -3.08 -8.32
N LYS A 16 -5.72 -1.89 -7.89
CA LYS A 16 -4.88 -0.70 -7.91
C LYS A 16 -4.72 -0.12 -6.51
N VAL A 17 -3.56 0.48 -6.25
CA VAL A 17 -3.24 1.16 -5.00
C VAL A 17 -2.92 2.63 -5.24
N PHE A 18 -3.33 3.46 -4.28
CA PHE A 18 -2.96 4.87 -4.14
C PHE A 18 -2.43 5.08 -2.72
N VAL A 19 -1.35 5.84 -2.58
CA VAL A 19 -0.83 6.29 -1.28
C VAL A 19 -0.71 7.81 -1.33
N SER A 20 -1.19 8.51 -0.31
CA SER A 20 -1.47 9.95 -0.35
C SER A 20 -0.37 10.85 -0.93
N ALA A 21 -0.82 11.91 -1.60
CA ALA A 21 0.04 12.99 -2.06
C ALA A 21 0.05 14.13 -1.02
N TYR A 22 1.23 14.48 -0.52
CA TYR A 22 1.36 15.44 0.58
C TYR A 22 1.27 16.92 0.16
N THR A 23 1.85 17.35 -0.97
CA THR A 23 1.98 18.81 -1.25
C THR A 23 1.84 19.27 -2.71
N ASN A 24 1.48 18.41 -3.66
CA ASN A 24 0.91 18.80 -4.94
C ASN A 24 0.38 17.55 -5.64
N GLY A 25 -0.95 17.52 -5.79
CA GLY A 25 -1.74 16.33 -6.04
C GLY A 25 -1.36 15.62 -7.34
N ARG A 26 -0.88 14.39 -7.19
CA ARG A 26 -1.19 13.34 -8.12
C ARG A 26 -1.90 12.23 -7.36
N ASP A 27 -3.13 11.97 -7.76
CA ASP A 27 -4.00 10.87 -7.32
C ASP A 27 -3.79 9.65 -8.22
N ASP A 28 -2.54 9.46 -8.68
CA ASP A 28 -2.16 8.38 -9.56
C ASP A 28 -2.40 7.03 -8.87
N TRP A 29 -2.89 6.09 -9.66
CA TRP A 29 -3.17 4.73 -9.22
C TRP A 29 -2.20 3.77 -9.88
N TYR A 30 -1.61 2.90 -9.06
CA TYR A 30 -0.59 1.96 -9.50
C TYR A 30 -1.11 0.54 -9.38
N ASP A 31 -0.57 -0.38 -10.17
CA ASP A 31 -0.89 -1.80 -10.02
C ASP A 31 -0.44 -2.32 -8.66
N LEU A 32 -1.37 -2.88 -7.89
CA LEU A 32 -1.04 -3.55 -6.65
C LEU A 32 -0.37 -4.89 -6.98
N GLN A 33 0.90 -5.03 -6.60
CA GLN A 33 1.71 -6.21 -6.89
C GLN A 33 1.35 -7.38 -5.96
N ASP A 34 1.55 -8.62 -6.43
CA ASP A 34 1.31 -9.83 -5.62
C ASP A 34 2.49 -10.15 -4.67
N ASP A 35 3.66 -9.52 -4.88
CA ASP A 35 4.84 -9.66 -4.03
C ASP A 35 5.67 -8.37 -3.97
N PHE A 36 6.77 -8.38 -3.21
CA PHE A 36 7.63 -7.21 -2.98
C PHE A 36 8.90 -7.20 -3.86
N LYS A 37 8.98 -8.01 -4.92
CA LYS A 37 10.20 -8.13 -5.72
C LYS A 37 10.52 -6.87 -6.52
N ASP A 38 9.49 -6.14 -6.95
CA ASP A 38 9.64 -4.89 -7.67
C ASP A 38 9.55 -3.71 -6.69
N TYR A 39 10.71 -3.16 -6.34
CA TYR A 39 10.84 -2.05 -5.41
C TYR A 39 10.05 -0.82 -5.86
N GLU A 40 10.14 -0.45 -7.14
CA GLU A 40 9.54 0.80 -7.64
C GLU A 40 8.00 0.74 -7.69
N LYS A 41 7.44 -0.48 -7.71
CA LYS A 41 5.99 -0.70 -7.76
C LYS A 41 5.37 -1.08 -6.42
N SER A 42 6.19 -1.51 -5.46
CA SER A 42 5.70 -2.07 -4.19
C SER A 42 6.13 -1.27 -2.97
N HIS A 43 7.09 -0.35 -3.11
CA HIS A 43 7.58 0.48 -2.01
C HIS A 43 7.26 1.96 -2.18
N TRP A 44 6.49 2.50 -1.22
CA TRP A 44 6.31 3.93 -1.04
C TRP A 44 7.31 4.47 -0.02
N ASN A 45 8.43 4.99 -0.51
CA ASN A 45 9.50 5.57 0.29
C ASN A 45 9.14 6.97 0.82
N ARG A 46 8.20 7.03 1.76
CA ARG A 46 7.75 8.28 2.42
C ARG A 46 7.68 8.04 3.92
N ASN A 47 8.02 9.05 4.72
CA ASN A 47 7.86 8.98 6.17
C ASN A 47 6.72 9.91 6.62
N GLY A 48 5.97 9.50 7.64
CA GLY A 48 4.88 10.24 8.26
C GLY A 48 3.53 9.54 8.12
N TRP A 49 2.47 10.34 8.22
CA TRP A 49 1.10 9.88 8.06
C TRP A 49 0.71 9.83 6.58
N GLU A 50 0.16 8.70 6.15
CA GLU A 50 -0.32 8.49 4.79
C GLU A 50 -1.69 7.79 4.80
N VAL A 51 -2.46 8.01 3.73
CA VAL A 51 -3.65 7.23 3.40
C VAL A 51 -3.28 6.22 2.31
N ILE A 52 -3.43 4.93 2.59
CA ILE A 52 -3.32 3.85 1.60
C ILE A 52 -4.73 3.50 1.15
N VAL A 53 -5.00 3.47 -0.15
CA VAL A 53 -6.31 3.09 -0.71
C VAL A 53 -6.11 2.00 -1.75
N VAL A 54 -6.86 0.91 -1.62
CA VAL A 54 -6.96 -0.13 -2.66
C VAL A 54 -8.31 0.01 -3.36
N LYS A 55 -8.32 -0.13 -4.69
CA LYS A 55 -9.54 -0.22 -5.50
C LYS A 55 -9.55 -1.47 -6.37
N ASN A 56 -10.75 -2.00 -6.59
CA ASN A 56 -11.01 -2.95 -7.65
C ASN A 56 -11.67 -2.20 -8.83
N PRO A 57 -10.97 -1.99 -9.96
CA PRO A 57 -11.53 -1.27 -11.09
C PRO A 57 -12.76 -1.94 -11.71
N SER A 58 -12.88 -3.28 -11.59
CA SER A 58 -13.98 -4.03 -12.20
C SER A 58 -15.31 -3.87 -11.45
N THR A 59 -15.27 -3.71 -10.13
CA THR A 59 -16.46 -3.57 -9.28
C THR A 59 -16.68 -2.14 -8.79
N GLY A 60 -15.65 -1.29 -8.85
CA GLY A 60 -15.66 0.05 -8.28
C GLY A 60 -15.46 0.09 -6.76
N GLU A 61 -15.29 -1.07 -6.12
CA GLU A 61 -15.07 -1.18 -4.67
C GLU A 61 -13.75 -0.52 -4.26
N ARG A 62 -13.76 0.18 -3.12
CA ARG A 62 -12.62 0.91 -2.58
C ARG A 62 -12.60 0.81 -1.06
N ARG A 63 -11.41 0.64 -0.50
CA ARG A 63 -11.17 0.75 0.94
C ARG A 63 -9.86 1.45 1.19
N GLY A 64 -9.83 2.30 2.22
CA GLY A 64 -8.66 3.06 2.60
C GLY A 64 -8.32 2.96 4.07
N TRP A 65 -7.04 3.11 4.39
CA TRP A 65 -6.47 3.06 5.74
C TRP A 65 -5.59 4.29 5.95
N TYR A 66 -5.77 4.97 7.08
CA TYR A 66 -4.93 6.09 7.48
C TYR A 66 -3.91 5.61 8.51
N MET A 67 -2.63 5.64 8.17
CA MET A 67 -1.58 4.99 8.96
C MET A 67 -0.31 5.82 8.97
N GLN A 68 0.49 5.65 10.01
CA GLN A 68 1.80 6.26 10.14
C GLN A 68 2.89 5.24 9.81
N THR A 69 3.90 5.63 9.04
CA THR A 69 5.14 4.86 8.94
C THR A 69 5.92 4.93 10.25
N LEU A 70 6.91 4.04 10.37
CA LEU A 70 7.84 4.06 11.50
C LEU A 70 9.13 4.76 11.09
N ASP A 71 9.68 5.59 11.97
CA ASP A 71 10.89 6.37 11.67
C ASP A 71 12.12 5.51 11.37
N ALA A 72 12.15 4.27 11.88
CA ALA A 72 13.30 3.37 11.81
C ALA A 72 13.20 2.25 10.74
N GLY A 73 12.07 2.11 10.03
CA GLY A 73 11.85 0.99 9.11
C GLY A 73 10.61 1.12 8.24
N ALA A 74 10.40 0.16 7.35
CA ALA A 74 9.19 0.12 6.54
C ALA A 74 8.14 -0.82 7.15
N LEU A 75 6.88 -0.41 7.02
CA LEU A 75 5.74 -1.23 7.38
C LEU A 75 5.32 -2.07 6.17
N GLU A 76 5.32 -3.39 6.32
CA GLU A 76 4.77 -4.29 5.31
C GLU A 76 3.26 -4.40 5.50
N CYS A 77 2.54 -4.06 4.44
CA CYS A 77 1.09 -4.02 4.37
C CYS A 77 0.63 -5.07 3.36
N THR A 78 -0.15 -6.04 3.81
CA THR A 78 -0.78 -7.02 2.93
C THR A 78 -2.27 -6.75 2.85
N PHE A 79 -2.77 -6.50 1.64
CA PHE A 79 -4.20 -6.40 1.36
C PHE A 79 -4.85 -7.79 1.41
N MET A 80 -5.80 -7.98 2.31
CA MET A 80 -6.44 -9.28 2.58
C MET A 80 -7.88 -9.38 2.03
N GLY A 81 -8.35 -8.35 1.35
CA GLY A 81 -9.74 -8.25 0.87
C GLY A 81 -10.40 -6.96 1.33
N PHE A 82 -11.53 -6.61 0.71
CA PHE A 82 -12.25 -5.38 1.03
C PHE A 82 -13.05 -5.48 2.34
N ASP A 83 -13.28 -6.69 2.83
CA ASP A 83 -13.96 -7.00 4.09
C ASP A 83 -13.01 -7.05 5.30
N GLN A 84 -11.69 -7.09 5.06
CA GLN A 84 -10.66 -7.21 6.09
C GLN A 84 -9.78 -5.96 6.20
N ASP A 85 -9.16 -5.78 7.36
CA ASP A 85 -8.07 -4.80 7.50
C ASP A 85 -6.77 -5.30 6.88
N LEU A 86 -5.81 -4.38 6.66
CA LEU A 86 -4.47 -4.74 6.23
C LEU A 86 -3.79 -5.60 7.31
N ALA A 87 -3.13 -6.68 6.88
CA ALA A 87 -2.17 -7.36 7.74
C ALA A 87 -0.86 -6.56 7.75
N LEU A 88 -0.38 -6.24 8.95
CA LEU A 88 0.76 -5.36 9.18
C LEU A 88 1.93 -6.13 9.80
N GLU A 89 3.11 -5.99 9.22
CA GLU A 89 4.36 -6.56 9.74
C GLU A 89 5.47 -5.51 9.72
N LEU A 90 6.22 -5.41 10.82
CA LEU A 90 7.38 -4.55 10.88
C LEU A 90 8.60 -5.32 10.39
N ASN A 91 9.19 -4.85 9.30
CA ASN A 91 10.46 -5.40 8.82
C ASN A 91 11.60 -4.41 9.07
N MET A 92 12.54 -4.83 9.92
CA MET A 92 13.74 -4.06 10.28
C MET A 92 14.93 -4.33 9.34
N ASP A 93 14.85 -5.40 8.53
CA ASP A 93 15.96 -5.94 7.75
C ASP A 93 15.82 -5.67 6.24
N ARG A 94 14.79 -4.92 5.81
CA ARG A 94 14.50 -4.57 4.40
C ARG A 94 14.83 -3.13 4.01
#